data_AF-A0A7S1G9U3-F1
#
_entry.id   AF-A0A7S1G9U3-F1
#
_cell.length_a   1.000
_cell.length_b   1.000
_cell.length_c   1.000
_cell.angle_alpha   90.00
_cell.angle_beta   90.00
_cell.angle_gamma   90.00
#
_symmetry.space_group_name_H-M   'P 1'
#
loop_
_entity.id
_entity.type
_entity.pdbx_description
1 polymer ?
#
loop_
_entity_poly.entity_id
_entity_poly.type
_entity_poly.pdbx_seq_one_letter_code
_entity_poly.pdbx_strand_id
1 'polypeptide(L)'
;GGLFTGTVRFPDDYPALPPEVMFTPRVYHPNVYDTGHVCLDLLRTEGDDGGKWSPSLQLGQVLQALQRLLDEPNTSSPACLDAAEDLDYRAETYRARVAREVAAQPVDA
;
A
#
# COMPACT_ATOMS: atom_id res chain seq x y z
N GLY A 1 15.08 -8.57 -9.02
CA GLY A 1 13.95 -7.75 -8.55
C GLY A 1 12.91 -8.65 -7.93
N GLY A 2 11.88 -8.10 -7.28
CA GLY A 2 10.73 -8.86 -6.79
C GLY A 2 9.52 -8.61 -7.69
N LEU A 3 8.63 -9.61 -7.80
CA LEU A 3 7.33 -9.47 -8.45
C LEU A 3 6.25 -9.50 -7.36
N PHE A 4 5.47 -8.42 -7.24
CA PHE A 4 4.41 -8.32 -6.25
C PHE A 4 3.06 -8.22 -6.95
N THR A 5 2.14 -9.12 -6.61
CA THR A 5 0.79 -9.15 -7.15
C THR A 5 -0.19 -8.45 -6.20
N GLY A 6 -1.22 -7.86 -6.78
CA GLY A 6 -2.28 -7.20 -6.03
C GLY A 6 -3.58 -7.18 -6.81
N THR A 7 -4.66 -6.85 -6.10
CA THR A 7 -6.01 -6.75 -6.65
C THR A 7 -6.55 -5.35 -6.45
N VAL A 8 -7.22 -4.83 -7.47
CA VAL A 8 -8.07 -3.64 -7.36
C VAL A 8 -9.52 -4.10 -7.46
N ARG A 9 -10.34 -3.79 -6.45
CA ARG A 9 -11.78 -4.11 -6.45
C ARG A 9 -12.57 -2.83 -6.49
N PHE A 10 -13.52 -2.75 -7.42
CA PHE A 10 -14.44 -1.63 -7.53
C PHE A 10 -15.73 -1.98 -6.81
N PRO A 11 -16.21 -1.15 -5.87
CA PRO A 11 -17.50 -1.37 -5.24
C PRO A 11 -18.64 -1.06 -6.22
N ASP A 12 -19.85 -1.52 -5.91
CA ASP A 12 -21.04 -1.36 -6.79
C ASP A 12 -21.41 0.12 -7.02
N ASP A 13 -21.09 0.97 -6.05
CA ASP A 13 -21.31 2.41 -6.01
C ASP A 13 -20.08 3.22 -6.47
N TYR A 14 -19.10 2.59 -7.13
CA TYR A 14 -18.05 3.31 -7.84
C TYR A 14 -18.65 4.21 -8.97
N PRO A 15 -18.21 5.47 -9.14
CA PRO A 15 -17.07 6.12 -8.47
C PRO A 15 -17.42 6.96 -7.23
N ALA A 16 -18.64 6.85 -6.68
CA ALA A 16 -18.98 7.56 -5.45
C ALA A 16 -18.11 7.08 -4.27
N LEU A 17 -17.87 5.76 -4.18
CA LEU A 17 -16.87 5.17 -3.28
C LEU A 17 -15.55 4.84 -4.00
N PRO A 18 -14.41 4.90 -3.30
CA PRO A 18 -13.11 4.54 -3.85
C PRO A 18 -13.01 3.03 -4.16
N PRO A 19 -12.12 2.62 -5.08
CA PRO A 19 -11.77 1.23 -5.21
C PRO A 19 -10.95 0.77 -3.98
N GLU A 20 -10.99 -0.52 -3.69
CA GLU A 20 -10.07 -1.14 -2.73
C GLU A 20 -8.81 -1.61 -3.44
N VAL A 21 -7.64 -1.36 -2.85
CA VAL A 21 -6.35 -1.83 -3.37
C VAL A 21 -5.68 -2.71 -2.32
N MET A 22 -5.27 -3.91 -2.72
CA MET A 22 -4.73 -4.92 -1.81
C MET A 22 -3.57 -5.68 -2.45
N PHE A 23 -2.47 -5.86 -1.73
CA PHE A 23 -1.40 -6.79 -2.12
C PHE A 23 -1.76 -8.23 -1.74
N THR A 24 -1.51 -9.17 -2.63
CA THR A 24 -1.77 -10.61 -2.42
C THR A 24 -0.61 -11.43 -2.96
N PRO A 25 0.23 -12.06 -2.12
CA PRO A 25 0.24 -11.96 -0.65
C PRO A 25 0.56 -10.54 -0.16
N ARG A 26 0.30 -10.25 1.12
CA ARG A 26 0.65 -8.94 1.71
C ARG A 26 2.14 -8.66 1.54
N VAL A 27 2.49 -7.38 1.50
CA VAL A 27 3.88 -6.90 1.50
C VAL A 27 4.22 -6.27 2.85
N TYR A 28 5.46 -6.44 3.29
CA TYR A 28 5.96 -5.78 4.49
C TYR A 28 6.28 -4.31 4.20
N HIS A 29 5.33 -3.43 4.54
CA HIS A 29 5.40 -2.01 4.21
C HIS A 29 4.65 -1.17 5.27
N PRO A 30 5.15 0.02 5.67
CA PRO A 30 4.50 0.85 6.70
C PRO A 30 3.03 1.16 6.42
N ASN A 31 2.64 1.29 5.15
CA ASN A 31 1.27 1.64 4.74
C ASN A 31 0.46 0.47 4.16
N VAL A 32 0.86 -0.78 4.44
CA VAL A 32 0.08 -1.97 4.07
C VAL A 32 -0.33 -2.73 5.33
N TYR A 33 -1.62 -3.01 5.48
CA TYR A 33 -2.16 -3.77 6.60
C TYR A 33 -1.80 -5.26 6.50
N ASP A 34 -1.94 -5.99 7.61
CA ASP A 34 -1.76 -7.45 7.63
C ASP A 34 -2.74 -8.20 6.69
N THR A 35 -3.87 -7.59 6.38
CA THR A 35 -4.84 -8.10 5.39
C THR A 35 -4.38 -7.90 3.94
N GLY A 36 -3.33 -7.12 3.71
CA GLY A 36 -2.83 -6.70 2.40
C GLY A 36 -3.40 -5.37 1.90
N HIS A 37 -4.41 -4.80 2.58
CA HIS A 37 -5.01 -3.53 2.16
C HIS A 37 -4.00 -2.39 2.22
N VAL A 38 -4.04 -1.51 1.24
CA VAL A 38 -3.20 -0.30 1.19
C VAL A 38 -3.90 0.84 1.93
N CYS A 39 -3.19 1.47 2.87
CA CYS A 39 -3.60 2.73 3.46
C CYS A 39 -3.06 3.89 2.60
N LEU A 40 -3.91 4.41 1.71
CA LEU A 40 -3.61 5.57 0.86
C LEU A 40 -4.76 6.59 1.01
N ASP A 41 -4.43 7.86 1.16
CA ASP A 41 -5.41 8.95 1.36
C ASP A 41 -6.41 9.08 0.20
N LEU A 42 -5.96 8.86 -1.03
CA LEU A 42 -6.81 8.80 -2.22
C LEU A 42 -7.81 7.64 -2.18
N LEU A 43 -7.63 6.62 -1.33
CA LEU A 43 -8.56 5.50 -1.17
C LEU A 43 -9.50 5.68 0.02
N ARG A 44 -9.50 6.87 0.65
CA ARG A 44 -10.32 7.21 1.82
C ARG A 44 -11.30 8.32 1.47
N THR A 45 -12.52 8.22 1.96
CA THR A 45 -13.58 9.19 1.67
C THR A 45 -13.35 10.48 2.44
N GLU A 46 -13.92 11.60 1.98
CA GLU A 46 -13.76 12.91 2.66
C GLU A 46 -14.28 12.92 4.11
N GLY A 47 -15.13 11.96 4.50
CA GLY A 47 -15.59 11.78 5.89
C GLY A 47 -14.55 11.15 6.81
N ASP A 48 -13.48 10.57 6.25
CA ASP A 48 -12.37 9.97 6.98
C ASP A 48 -11.25 11.00 7.19
N ASP A 49 -10.58 10.94 8.34
CA ASP A 49 -9.50 11.88 8.67
C ASP A 49 -8.37 11.91 7.61
N GLY A 50 -8.30 12.98 6.83
CA GLY A 50 -7.32 13.15 5.75
C GLY A 50 -7.67 12.41 4.45
N GLY A 51 -8.91 11.94 4.27
CA GLY A 51 -9.36 11.32 3.03
C GLY A 51 -9.45 12.30 1.86
N LYS A 52 -9.10 11.81 0.67
CA LYS A 52 -8.97 12.63 -0.56
C LYS A 52 -9.64 11.99 -1.77
N TRP A 53 -10.42 10.94 -1.59
CA TRP A 53 -11.16 10.34 -2.70
C TRP A 53 -12.13 11.36 -3.31
N SER A 54 -12.14 11.43 -4.63
CA SER A 54 -13.12 12.17 -5.42
C SER A 54 -13.54 11.30 -6.60
N PRO A 55 -14.84 11.29 -6.98
CA PRO A 55 -15.31 10.58 -8.17
C PRO A 55 -14.62 11.00 -9.48
N SER A 56 -13.93 12.14 -9.47
CA SER A 56 -13.14 12.63 -10.61
C SER A 56 -11.75 11.99 -10.74
N LEU A 57 -11.27 11.29 -9.70
CA LEU A 57 -9.98 10.62 -9.72
C LEU A 57 -10.01 9.38 -10.61
N GLN A 58 -9.00 9.28 -11.47
CA GLN A 58 -8.81 8.14 -12.35
C GLN A 58 -7.93 7.08 -11.67
N LEU A 59 -8.14 5.81 -12.03
CA LEU A 59 -7.31 4.70 -11.54
C LEU A 59 -5.81 4.93 -11.78
N GLY A 60 -5.42 5.55 -12.90
CA GLY A 60 -4.02 5.89 -13.18
C GLY A 60 -3.41 6.83 -12.14
N GLN A 61 -4.18 7.77 -11.59
CA GLN A 61 -3.72 8.68 -10.53
C GLN A 61 -3.55 7.93 -9.20
N VAL A 62 -4.47 7.00 -8.90
CA VAL A 62 -4.37 6.11 -7.73
C VAL A 62 -3.11 5.25 -7.82
N LEU A 63 -2.84 4.63 -8.97
CA LEU A 63 -1.65 3.78 -9.16
C LEU A 63 -0.34 4.58 -9.09
N GLN A 64 -0.32 5.81 -9.61
CA GLN A 64 0.84 6.70 -9.46
C GLN A 64 1.07 7.10 -8.00
N ALA A 65 0.00 7.39 -7.25
CA ALA A 65 0.11 7.67 -5.82
C ALA A 65 0.56 6.44 -5.03
N LEU A 66 0.09 5.24 -5.38
CA LEU A 66 0.57 3.99 -4.81
C LEU A 66 2.09 3.81 -5.05
N GLN A 67 2.58 4.06 -6.27
CA GLN A 67 4.02 3.97 -6.55
C GLN A 67 4.82 4.93 -5.67
N ARG A 68 4.39 6.19 -5.56
CA ARG A 68 5.03 7.17 -4.66
C ARG A 68 5.00 6.73 -3.21
N LEU A 69 3.90 6.14 -2.75
CA LEU A 69 3.77 5.63 -1.38
C LEU A 69 4.75 4.46 -1.10
N LEU A 70 5.04 3.64 -2.12
CA LEU A 70 6.03 2.56 -2.01
C LEU A 70 7.47 3.10 -1.99
N ASP A 71 7.74 4.18 -2.71
CA ASP A 71 9.05 4.85 -2.73
C ASP A 71 9.30 5.67 -1.45
N GLU A 72 8.25 6.33 -0.96
CA GLU A 72 8.25 7.26 0.17
C GLU A 72 7.14 6.88 1.18
N PRO A 73 7.40 5.88 2.06
CA PRO A 73 6.40 5.43 3.02
C PRO A 73 6.04 6.52 4.05
N ASN A 74 4.77 6.59 4.44
CA ASN A 74 4.32 7.46 5.51
C ASN A 74 4.37 6.73 6.86
N THR A 75 5.38 7.04 7.68
CA THR A 75 5.56 6.47 9.03
C THR A 75 4.85 7.26 10.15
N SER A 76 4.28 8.42 9.85
CA SER A 76 3.57 9.25 10.84
C SER A 76 2.18 8.70 11.21
N SER A 77 1.56 7.93 10.31
CA SER A 77 0.31 7.22 10.54
C SER A 77 0.34 5.86 9.83
N PRO A 78 1.11 4.89 10.35
CA PRO A 78 1.37 3.64 9.65
C PRO A 78 0.23 2.63 9.83
N ALA A 79 -0.02 1.85 8.79
CA ALA A 79 -0.88 0.66 8.83
C ALA A 79 -0.16 -0.54 9.48
N CYS A 80 1.16 -0.59 9.37
CA CYS A 80 2.03 -1.59 9.99
C CYS A 80 3.07 -0.89 10.86
N LEU A 81 2.84 -0.90 12.19
CA LEU A 81 3.74 -0.26 13.17
C LEU A 81 5.14 -0.86 13.12
N ASP A 82 5.25 -2.20 13.08
CA ASP A 82 6.55 -2.88 13.01
C ASP A 82 7.38 -2.45 11.79
N ALA A 83 6.74 -2.31 10.62
CA ALA A 83 7.42 -1.89 9.40
C ALA A 83 7.85 -0.42 9.48
N ALA A 84 7.04 0.44 10.09
CA ALA A 84 7.39 1.84 10.31
C ALA A 84 8.56 1.99 11.30
N GLU A 85 8.51 1.31 12.44
CA GLU A 85 9.59 1.32 13.43
C GLU A 85 10.91 0.78 12.86
N ASP A 86 10.84 -0.35 12.13
CA ASP A 86 12.03 -0.93 11.51
C ASP A 86 12.58 0.02 10.42
N LEU A 87 11.72 0.72 9.66
CA LEU A 87 12.16 1.70 8.67
C LEU A 87 12.85 2.92 9.32
N ASP A 88 12.24 3.49 10.36
CA ASP A 88 12.72 4.72 11.00
C ASP A 88 13.96 4.49 11.88
N TYR A 89 14.02 3.35 12.58
CA TYR A 89 15.01 3.12 13.63
C TYR A 89 15.89 1.88 13.42
N ARG A 90 15.52 0.94 12.54
CA ARG A 90 16.24 -0.34 12.35
C ARG A 90 16.42 -0.68 10.87
N ALA A 91 16.98 0.26 10.10
CA ALA A 91 17.07 0.15 8.64
C ALA A 91 17.65 -1.17 8.11
N GLU A 92 18.61 -1.78 8.81
CA GLU A 92 19.15 -3.10 8.45
C GLU A 92 18.12 -4.22 8.60
N THR A 93 17.34 -4.21 9.67
CA THR A 93 16.23 -5.15 9.90
C THR A 93 15.18 -5.00 8.81
N TYR A 94 14.78 -3.76 8.50
CA TYR A 94 13.81 -3.49 7.43
C TYR A 94 14.31 -4.04 6.09
N ARG A 95 15.54 -3.70 5.70
CA ARG A 95 16.17 -4.20 4.46
C ARG A 95 16.26 -5.72 4.42
N ALA A 96 16.63 -6.37 5.52
CA ALA A 96 16.72 -7.82 5.59
C ALA A 96 15.35 -8.49 5.42
N ARG A 97 14.29 -7.94 6.04
CA ARG A 97 12.92 -8.43 5.88
C ARG A 97 12.44 -8.28 4.44
N VAL A 98 12.60 -7.09 3.85
CA VAL A 98 12.22 -6.83 2.44
C VAL A 98 12.99 -7.73 1.47
N ALA A 99 14.30 -7.89 1.66
CA ALA A 99 15.12 -8.78 0.82
C ALA A 99 14.63 -10.24 0.89
N ARG A 100 14.20 -10.70 2.07
CA ARG A 100 13.61 -12.03 2.24
C ARG A 100 12.30 -12.17 1.49
N GLU A 101 11.43 -11.16 1.53
CA GLU A 101 10.16 -11.19 0.78
C GLU A 101 10.38 -11.19 -0.73
N VAL A 102 11.35 -10.41 -1.23
CA VAL A 102 11.75 -10.40 -2.63
C VAL A 102 12.27 -11.77 -3.06
N ALA A 103 13.14 -12.40 -2.25
CA ALA A 103 13.70 -13.72 -2.55
C ALA A 103 12.67 -14.86 -2.49
N ALA A 104 11.56 -14.65 -1.77
CA ALA A 104 10.46 -15.60 -1.67
C ALA A 104 9.46 -15.50 -2.84
N GLN A 105 9.54 -14.46 -3.68
CA GLN A 105 8.67 -14.34 -4.84
C GLN A 105 9.03 -15.39 -5.91
N PRO A 106 8.05 -15.98 -6.60
CA PRO A 106 8.30 -16.89 -7.69
C PRO A 106 9.13 -16.17 -8.77
N VAL A 107 10.20 -16.84 -9.23
CA VAL A 107 11.19 -16.24 -10.14
C VAL A 107 10.64 -16.09 -11.57
N ASP A 108 9.53 -16.74 -11.90
CA ASP A 108 8.89 -16.70 -13.21
C ASP A 108 7.35 -16.71 -13.06
N ALA A 109 6.68 -15.77 -13.74
CA ALA A 109 5.23 -15.78 -14.00
C ALA A 109 5.00 -15.71 -15.51
#